data_AF-A0A7Z9XF54-F1
#
_entry.id   AF-A0A7Z9XF54-F1
#
_cell.length_a   1.000
_cell.length_b   1.000
_cell.length_c   1.000
_cell.angle_alpha   90.00
_cell.angle_beta   90.00
_cell.angle_gamma   90.00
#
_symmetry.space_group_name_H-M   'P 1'
#
loop_
_entity.id
_entity.type
_entity.pdbx_description
1 polymer ?
#
loop_
_entity_poly.entity_id
_entity_poly.type
_entity_poly.pdbx_seq_one_letter_code
_entity_poly.pdbx_strand_id
1 'polypeptide(L)' 'MKYVILVGDGMGDYTISELGGKTPLAAASTPHMDWIADR' A
#
# COMPACT_ATOMS: atom_id res chain seq x y z
N MET A 1 -13.55 23.68 -3.13
CA MET A 1 -13.17 22.25 -3.03
C MET A 1 -12.08 22.12 -1.98
N LYS A 2 -12.11 21.11 -1.12
CA LYS A 2 -11.03 20.83 -0.16
C LYS A 2 -10.43 19.46 -0.51
N TYR A 3 -9.12 19.33 -0.36
CA TYR A 3 -8.38 18.12 -0.69
C TYR A 3 -7.51 17.69 0.48
N VAL A 4 -7.27 16.39 0.56
CA VAL A 4 -6.30 15.78 1.45
C VAL A 4 -5.31 15.02 0.58
N ILE A 5 -4.02 15.26 0.78
CA ILE A 5 -2.93 14.54 0.12
C ILE A 5 -2.18 13.78 1.20
N LEU A 6 -2.12 12.46 1.06
CA LEU A 6 -1.33 11.59 1.92
C LEU A 6 -0.16 11.06 1.10
N VAL A 7 1.07 11.33 1.55
CA VAL A 7 2.30 10.86 0.91
C VAL A 7 2.89 9.74 1.76
N GLY A 8 2.89 8.52 1.23
CA GLY A 8 3.62 7.39 1.81
C GLY A 8 5.08 7.44 1.38
N ASP A 9 5.91 8.22 2.09
CA ASP A 9 7.34 8.28 1.80
C ASP A 9 8.00 6.91 2.01
N GLY A 10 8.80 6.47 1.04
CA GLY A 10 9.45 5.16 1.06
C GLY A 10 8.52 3.95 1.04
N MET A 11 7.24 4.11 0.69
CA MET A 11 6.24 3.03 0.72
C MET A 11 6.35 2.04 -0.46
N GLY A 12 7.05 2.44 -1.53
CA GLY A 12 7.37 1.58 -2.65
C GLY A 12 8.55 0.66 -2.32
N ASP A 13 8.44 -0.62 -2.67
CA ASP A 13 9.45 -1.61 -2.38
C ASP A 13 9.42 -2.74 -3.42
N TYR A 14 10.38 -3.65 -3.33
CA TYR A 14 10.50 -4.86 -4.14
C TYR A 14 9.75 -6.04 -3.51
N THR A 15 9.44 -7.03 -4.34
CA THR A 15 8.91 -8.31 -3.86
C THR A 15 9.99 -9.08 -3.11
N ILE A 16 9.65 -9.67 -1.97
CA ILE A 16 10.58 -10.47 -1.17
C ILE A 16 10.04 -11.89 -0.92
N SER A 17 10.93 -12.87 -0.85
CA SER A 17 10.58 -14.29 -0.81
C SER A 17 9.91 -14.68 0.50
N GLU A 18 10.30 -14.06 1.62
CA GLU A 18 9.75 -14.27 2.95
C GLU A 18 8.27 -13.87 3.06
N LEU A 19 7.81 -12.99 2.18
CA LEU A 19 6.41 -12.56 2.08
C LEU A 19 5.64 -13.30 0.96
N GLY A 20 6.18 -14.41 0.46
CA GLY A 20 5.57 -15.18 -0.63
C GLY A 20 5.60 -14.44 -1.97
N GLY A 21 6.64 -13.64 -2.23
CA GLY A 21 6.79 -12.88 -3.46
C GLY A 21 5.98 -11.58 -3.51
N LYS A 22 5.58 -11.05 -2.35
CA LYS A 22 4.88 -9.77 -2.22
C LYS A 22 5.83 -8.65 -1.79
N THR A 23 5.45 -7.40 -2.08
CA THR A 23 6.05 -6.23 -1.43
C THR A 23 5.55 -6.14 0.02
N PRO A 24 6.24 -5.44 0.95
CA PRO A 24 5.74 -5.20 2.30
C PRO A 24 4.35 -4.58 2.31
N LEU A 25 4.09 -3.62 1.40
CA LEU A 25 2.78 -3.01 1.26
C LEU A 25 1.69 -4.02 0.86
N ALA A 26 1.97 -4.88 -0.12
CA ALA A 26 1.01 -5.87 -0.59
C ALA A 26 0.80 -7.04 0.39
N ALA A 27 1.71 -7.24 1.34
CA ALA A 27 1.59 -8.24 2.40
C ALA A 27 0.87 -7.70 3.65
N ALA A 28 0.90 -6.39 3.88
CA ALA A 28 0.23 -5.75 5.00
C ALA A 28 -1.30 -5.82 4.88
N SER A 29 -1.99 -5.86 6.02
CA SER A 29 -3.45 -5.70 6.04
C SER A 29 -3.79 -4.22 5.89
N THR A 30 -4.21 -3.81 4.70
CA THR A 30 -4.47 -2.41 4.34
C THR A 30 -5.91 -2.13 3.91
N PRO A 31 -6.94 -2.60 4.63
CA PRO A 31 -8.33 -2.61 4.16
C PRO A 31 -8.89 -1.23 3.79
N HIS A 32 -8.38 -0.16 4.41
CA HIS A 32 -8.81 1.21 4.09
C HIS A 32 -8.17 1.75 2.82
N MET A 33 -6.90 1.43 2.54
CA MET A 33 -6.29 1.79 1.26
C MET A 33 -6.88 0.95 0.14
N ASP A 34 -7.15 -0.32 0.40
CA ASP A 34 -7.84 -1.22 -0.52
C ASP A 34 -9.24 -0.68 -0.86
N TRP A 35 -10.02 -0.26 0.15
CA TRP A 35 -11.35 0.36 -0.07
C TRP A 35 -11.31 1.69 -0.84
N ILE A 36 -10.23 2.47 -0.72
CA ILE A 36 -10.04 3.69 -1.53
C ILE A 36 -9.71 3.32 -2.97
N ALA A 37 -8.90 2.27 -3.19
CA ALA A 37 -8.44 1.82 -4.49
C ALA A 37 -9.51 1.03 -5.29
N ASP A 38 -10.46 0.38 -4.61
CA ASP A 38 -11.54 -0.43 -5.19
C ASP A 38 -12.65 0.38 -5.90
N ARG A 39 -12.46 1.69 -6.09
CA ARG A 39 -13.45 2.61 -6.67
C ARG A 39 -13.12 3.04 -8.09
#